data_AF-A0A3A4ZTK9-F1
#
_entry.id   AF-A0A3A4ZTK9-F1
#
_cell.length_a   1.000
_cell.length_b   1.000
_cell.length_c   1.000
_cell.angle_alpha   90.00
_cell.angle_beta   90.00
_cell.angle_gamma   90.00
#
_symmetry.space_group_name_H-M   'P 1'
#
loop_
_entity.id
_entity.type
_entity.pdbx_description
1 polymer ?
#
loop_
_entity_poly.entity_id
_entity_poly.type
_entity_poly.pdbx_seq_one_letter_code
_entity_poly.pdbx_strand_id
1 'polypeptide(L)'
;MGEFDGHFQTENIPPFIEAVDWYLEKVIVTPDQFAALSAEMRRLAFTAARVYEADQLLAVYDALTAAIYQGGTYAEFSKAVRGILTNPHHRRTVFNTNVMSAYGAGHWEQAQATKALRPWATFRAVIDGRTSPGCYRLNGVTMPLDHPYVRANWTPRHHN
;
A
#
# COMPACT_ATOMS: atom_id res chain seq x y z
N MET A 1 -20.53 32.30 19.69
CA MET A 1 -19.81 31.01 19.69
C MET A 1 -20.19 30.35 18.38
N GLY A 2 -19.35 30.47 17.35
CA GLY A 2 -19.69 30.01 16.00
C GLY A 2 -19.52 28.50 15.91
N GLU A 3 -20.60 27.80 15.56
CA GLU A 3 -20.55 26.39 15.16
C GLU A 3 -19.66 26.24 13.92
N PHE A 4 -18.61 25.45 14.03
CA PHE A 4 -17.82 25.01 12.89
C PHE A 4 -18.57 23.84 12.26
N ASP A 5 -19.34 24.13 11.21
CA ASP A 5 -20.02 23.10 10.40
C ASP A 5 -18.98 22.47 9.46
N GLY A 6 -18.27 21.47 9.98
CA GLY A 6 -17.16 20.79 9.33
C GLY A 6 -17.62 19.83 8.24
N HIS A 7 -18.22 20.33 7.16
CA HIS A 7 -18.42 19.56 5.94
C HIS A 7 -17.08 19.46 5.19
N PHE A 8 -16.33 18.38 5.43
CA PHE A 8 -15.20 18.01 4.57
C PHE A 8 -15.74 17.65 3.18
N GLN A 9 -15.50 18.52 2.20
CA GLN A 9 -15.79 18.25 0.79
C GLN A 9 -14.86 17.12 0.31
N THR A 10 -15.37 15.91 0.18
CA THR A 10 -14.58 14.74 -0.26
C THR A 10 -14.27 14.76 -1.76
N GLU A 11 -14.90 15.67 -2.50
CA GLU A 11 -14.83 15.75 -3.97
C GLU A 11 -13.48 16.27 -4.50
N ASN A 12 -12.57 16.75 -3.63
CA ASN A 12 -11.28 17.33 -4.01
C ASN A 12 -10.14 16.99 -3.04
N ILE A 13 -10.11 15.78 -2.46
CA ILE A 13 -8.93 15.32 -1.71
C ILE A 13 -7.82 15.04 -2.74
N PRO A 14 -6.67 15.74 -2.70
CA PRO A 14 -5.58 15.48 -3.63
C PRO A 14 -5.08 14.04 -3.46
N PRO A 15 -4.67 13.39 -4.56
CA PRO A 15 -4.14 12.02 -4.50
C PRO A 15 -2.94 11.97 -3.55
N PHE A 16 -2.74 10.81 -2.93
CA PHE A 16 -1.51 10.55 -2.16
C PHE A 16 -0.34 10.38 -3.13
N ILE A 17 0.24 11.50 -3.57
CA ILE A 17 1.11 11.53 -4.74
C ILE A 17 2.39 10.71 -4.55
N GLU A 18 2.98 10.73 -3.35
CA GLU A 18 4.19 9.94 -3.05
C GLU A 18 3.91 8.43 -3.18
N ALA A 19 2.69 7.99 -2.85
CA ALA A 19 2.29 6.60 -3.04
C ALA A 19 2.00 6.27 -4.52
N VAL A 20 1.43 7.22 -5.25
CA VAL A 20 1.16 7.08 -6.70
C VAL A 20 2.48 6.97 -7.45
N ASP A 21 3.40 7.92 -7.25
CA ASP A 21 4.68 7.99 -7.95
C ASP A 21 5.49 6.72 -7.69
N TRP A 22 5.59 6.30 -6.42
CA TRP A 22 6.27 5.05 -6.06
C TRP A 22 5.66 3.81 -6.75
N TYR A 23 4.34 3.78 -6.95
CA TYR A 23 3.68 2.68 -7.62
C TYR A 23 3.90 2.72 -9.13
N LEU A 24 3.86 3.91 -9.74
CA LEU A 24 4.04 4.14 -11.17
C LEU A 24 5.46 3.84 -11.68
N GLU A 25 6.46 3.90 -10.79
CA GLU A 25 7.84 3.52 -11.11
C GLU A 25 8.03 2.01 -11.38
N LYS A 26 7.02 1.18 -11.13
CA LYS A 26 7.16 -0.27 -11.25
C LYS A 26 7.17 -0.75 -12.70
N VAL A 27 8.10 -1.67 -12.97
CA VAL A 27 8.16 -2.41 -14.23
C VAL A 27 7.28 -3.66 -14.13
N ILE A 28 6.30 -3.79 -15.02
CA ILE A 28 5.43 -4.97 -15.09
C ILE A 28 6.22 -6.16 -15.62
N VAL A 29 6.20 -7.28 -14.88
CA VAL A 29 6.90 -8.52 -15.25
C VAL A 29 6.03 -9.74 -14.96
N THR A 30 6.29 -10.83 -15.68
CA THR A 30 5.63 -12.12 -15.43
C THR A 30 6.08 -12.74 -14.11
N PRO A 31 5.32 -13.69 -13.53
CA PRO A 31 5.71 -14.38 -12.31
C PRO A 31 7.09 -15.06 -12.39
N ASP A 32 7.42 -15.66 -13.54
CA ASP A 32 8.70 -16.34 -13.74
C ASP A 32 9.86 -15.34 -13.81
N GLN A 33 9.66 -14.22 -14.50
CA GLN A 33 10.62 -13.12 -14.52
C GLN A 33 10.84 -12.57 -13.10
N PHE A 34 9.76 -12.31 -12.35
CA PHE A 34 9.84 -11.84 -10.97
C PHE A 34 10.60 -12.82 -10.05
N ALA A 35 10.38 -14.13 -10.23
CA ALA A 35 11.08 -15.16 -9.48
C ALA A 35 12.61 -15.12 -9.74
N ALA A 36 13.02 -14.80 -10.96
CA ALA A 36 14.43 -14.66 -11.34
C ALA A 36 15.10 -13.34 -10.87
N LEU A 37 14.33 -12.32 -10.47
CA LEU A 37 14.85 -11.04 -10.00
C LEU A 37 15.53 -11.12 -8.62
N SER A 38 16.55 -10.29 -8.42
CA SER A 38 17.15 -10.06 -7.10
C SER A 38 16.14 -9.42 -6.14
N ALA A 39 16.38 -9.52 -4.83
CA ALA A 39 15.54 -8.87 -3.82
C ALA A 39 15.46 -7.34 -4.00
N GLU A 40 16.48 -6.74 -4.60
CA GLU A 40 16.49 -5.31 -4.94
C GLU A 40 15.61 -4.99 -6.14
N MET A 41 15.76 -5.75 -7.24
CA MET A 41 14.98 -5.55 -8.45
C MET A 41 13.50 -5.82 -8.24
N ARG A 42 13.15 -6.78 -7.37
CA ARG A 42 11.75 -7.06 -7.01
C ARG A 42 11.02 -5.85 -6.42
N ARG A 43 11.73 -4.89 -5.80
CA ARG A 43 11.12 -3.66 -5.28
C ARG A 43 10.64 -2.73 -6.40
N LEU A 44 11.32 -2.78 -7.54
CA LEU A 44 11.04 -1.98 -8.74
C LEU A 44 10.12 -2.70 -9.74
N ALA A 45 9.63 -3.89 -9.38
CA ALA A 45 8.81 -4.70 -10.26
C ALA A 45 7.38 -4.83 -9.74
N PHE A 46 6.43 -4.96 -10.65
CA PHE A 46 5.07 -5.36 -10.39
C PHE A 46 4.80 -6.73 -11.01
N THR A 47 4.11 -7.60 -10.26
CA THR A 47 3.56 -8.85 -10.78
C THR A 47 2.34 -9.26 -9.96
N ALA A 48 1.51 -10.16 -10.50
CA ALA A 48 0.45 -10.84 -9.78
C ALA A 48 0.64 -12.35 -9.93
N ALA A 49 0.71 -13.08 -8.81
CA ALA A 49 0.96 -14.51 -8.83
C ALA A 49 -0.07 -15.24 -9.71
N ARG A 50 0.35 -16.22 -10.51
CA ARG A 50 -0.54 -17.00 -11.41
C ARG A 50 -1.24 -16.18 -12.50
N VAL A 51 -0.78 -14.96 -12.80
CA VAL A 51 -1.20 -14.19 -13.98
C VAL A 51 -0.01 -14.11 -14.93
N TYR A 52 -0.07 -14.81 -16.07
CA TYR A 52 1.06 -14.93 -17.00
C TYR A 52 0.88 -14.12 -18.28
N GLU A 53 -0.37 -13.77 -18.64
CA GLU A 53 -0.66 -12.96 -19.82
C GLU A 53 -0.36 -11.49 -19.55
N ALA A 54 0.37 -10.85 -20.47
CA ALA A 54 0.81 -9.46 -20.32
C ALA A 54 -0.38 -8.48 -20.18
N ASP A 55 -1.40 -8.63 -21.02
CA ASP A 55 -2.60 -7.79 -20.99
C ASP A 55 -3.38 -7.94 -19.67
N GLN A 56 -3.37 -9.14 -19.09
CA GLN A 56 -4.00 -9.39 -17.80
C GLN A 56 -3.21 -8.75 -16.65
N LEU A 57 -1.88 -8.82 -16.69
CA LEU A 57 -1.03 -8.13 -15.71
C LEU A 57 -1.23 -6.61 -15.79
N LEU A 58 -1.25 -6.05 -17.00
CA LEU A 58 -1.51 -4.63 -17.22
C LEU A 58 -2.88 -4.23 -16.67
N ALA A 59 -3.94 -5.00 -16.96
CA ALA A 59 -5.28 -4.71 -16.44
C ALA A 59 -5.35 -4.74 -14.90
N VAL A 60 -4.61 -5.64 -14.24
CA VAL A 60 -4.53 -5.66 -12.77
C VAL A 60 -3.73 -4.45 -12.25
N TYR A 61 -2.63 -4.11 -12.91
CA TYR A 61 -1.81 -2.94 -12.59
C TYR A 61 -2.61 -1.63 -12.70
N ASP A 62 -3.36 -1.45 -13.79
CA ASP A 62 -4.19 -0.26 -14.02
C ASP A 62 -5.31 -0.16 -12.97
N ALA A 63 -5.94 -1.29 -12.62
CA ALA A 63 -6.96 -1.32 -11.57
C ALA A 63 -6.41 -0.95 -10.19
N LEU A 64 -5.16 -1.32 -9.88
CA LEU A 64 -4.48 -0.92 -8.65
C LEU A 64 -4.06 0.56 -8.69
N THR A 65 -3.53 1.01 -9.82
CA THR A 65 -3.17 2.41 -10.05
C THR A 65 -4.37 3.33 -9.83
N ALA A 66 -5.52 2.98 -10.42
CA ALA A 66 -6.77 3.72 -10.21
C ALA A 66 -7.18 3.73 -8.73
N ALA A 67 -7.06 2.60 -8.02
CA ALA A 67 -7.39 2.53 -6.61
C ALA A 67 -6.47 3.40 -5.73
N ILE A 68 -5.17 3.44 -6.03
CA ILE A 68 -4.18 4.25 -5.30
C ILE A 68 -4.35 5.74 -5.61
N TYR A 69 -4.59 6.10 -6.87
CA TYR A 69 -4.72 7.48 -7.31
C TYR A 69 -6.05 8.12 -6.86
N GLN A 70 -7.18 7.41 -7.03
CA GLN A 70 -8.52 7.97 -6.81
C GLN A 70 -9.06 7.67 -5.39
N GLY A 71 -8.33 6.88 -4.59
CA GLY A 71 -8.85 6.39 -3.31
C GLY A 71 -9.92 5.31 -3.45
N GLY A 72 -9.81 4.46 -4.47
CA GLY A 72 -10.78 3.40 -4.77
C GLY A 72 -10.83 2.28 -3.73
N THR A 73 -11.98 1.63 -3.63
CA THR A 73 -12.25 0.54 -2.68
C THR A 73 -11.84 -0.82 -3.24
N TYR A 74 -11.66 -1.81 -2.33
CA TYR A 74 -11.50 -3.20 -2.74
C TYR A 74 -12.68 -3.73 -3.56
N ALA A 75 -13.90 -3.25 -3.31
CA ALA A 75 -15.09 -3.71 -4.02
C ALA A 75 -15.00 -3.35 -5.52
N GLU A 76 -14.56 -2.13 -5.82
CA GLU A 76 -14.35 -1.65 -7.19
C GLU A 76 -13.20 -2.41 -7.86
N PHE A 77 -12.05 -2.53 -7.20
CA PHE A 77 -10.93 -3.34 -7.69
C PHE A 77 -11.39 -4.79 -7.97
N SER A 78 -12.04 -5.44 -7.01
CA SER A 78 -12.49 -6.82 -7.15
C SER A 78 -13.49 -6.98 -8.29
N LYS A 79 -14.34 -5.98 -8.56
CA LYS A 79 -15.27 -5.99 -9.70
C LYS A 79 -14.50 -5.92 -11.02
N ALA A 80 -13.48 -5.07 -11.11
CA ALA A 80 -12.68 -4.89 -12.32
C ALA A 80 -11.88 -6.14 -12.70
N VAL A 81 -11.27 -6.81 -11.72
CA VAL A 81 -10.31 -7.90 -11.99
C VAL A 81 -10.87 -9.31 -11.81
N ARG A 82 -12.16 -9.48 -11.47
CA ARG A 82 -12.74 -10.81 -11.15
C ARG A 82 -12.60 -11.88 -12.23
N GLY A 83 -12.50 -11.47 -13.50
CA GLY A 83 -12.28 -12.38 -14.64
C GLY A 83 -10.83 -12.85 -14.80
N ILE A 84 -9.88 -12.10 -14.22
CA ILE A 84 -8.44 -12.39 -14.27
C ILE A 84 -8.04 -13.12 -12.99
N LEU A 85 -8.34 -12.51 -11.85
CA LEU A 85 -8.06 -13.05 -10.53
C LEU A 85 -9.33 -13.73 -10.00
N THR A 86 -9.51 -15.02 -10.28
CA THR A 86 -10.77 -15.73 -9.98
C THR A 86 -10.94 -16.08 -8.50
N ASN A 87 -9.85 -16.38 -7.80
CA ASN A 87 -9.87 -16.69 -6.37
C ASN A 87 -10.03 -15.40 -5.51
N PRO A 88 -11.09 -15.28 -4.69
CA PRO A 88 -11.32 -14.09 -3.86
C PRO A 88 -10.21 -13.80 -2.84
N HIS A 89 -9.60 -14.82 -2.26
CA HIS A 89 -8.50 -14.65 -1.32
C HIS A 89 -7.27 -14.10 -2.05
N HIS A 90 -6.97 -14.65 -3.23
CA HIS A 90 -5.87 -14.17 -4.07
C HIS A 90 -6.09 -12.71 -4.49
N ARG A 91 -7.31 -12.34 -4.93
CA ARG A 91 -7.68 -10.93 -5.21
C ARG A 91 -7.41 -10.02 -4.03
N ARG A 92 -7.85 -10.42 -2.83
CA ARG A 92 -7.65 -9.65 -1.61
C ARG A 92 -6.17 -9.46 -1.30
N THR A 93 -5.37 -10.52 -1.42
CA THR A 93 -3.93 -10.44 -1.22
C THR A 93 -3.28 -9.48 -2.21
N VAL A 94 -3.55 -9.62 -3.51
CA VAL A 94 -3.01 -8.72 -4.54
C VAL A 94 -3.36 -7.26 -4.23
N PHE A 95 -4.61 -6.97 -3.89
CA PHE A 95 -5.04 -5.62 -3.52
C PHE A 95 -4.31 -5.09 -2.28
N ASN A 96 -4.42 -5.80 -1.16
CA ASN A 96 -3.87 -5.34 0.12
C ASN A 96 -2.36 -5.16 0.05
N THR A 97 -1.63 -6.10 -0.56
CA THR A 97 -0.17 -6.03 -0.67
C THR A 97 0.26 -4.81 -1.48
N ASN A 98 -0.36 -4.54 -2.63
CA ASN A 98 0.04 -3.42 -3.47
C ASN A 98 -0.36 -2.07 -2.87
N VAL A 99 -1.62 -1.91 -2.45
CA VAL A 99 -2.12 -0.65 -1.89
C VAL A 99 -1.40 -0.28 -0.59
N MET A 100 -1.24 -1.24 0.34
CA MET A 100 -0.54 -0.97 1.60
C MET A 100 0.95 -0.70 1.38
N SER A 101 1.59 -1.34 0.38
CA SER A 101 3.00 -1.05 0.04
C SER A 101 3.17 0.35 -0.53
N ALA A 102 2.29 0.76 -1.45
CA ALA A 102 2.31 2.11 -2.01
C ALA A 102 2.11 3.18 -0.93
N TYR A 103 1.07 3.01 -0.08
CA TYR A 103 0.81 3.96 1.00
C TYR A 103 1.93 3.97 2.05
N GLY A 104 2.52 2.79 2.32
CA GLY A 104 3.70 2.69 3.16
C GLY A 104 4.88 3.47 2.61
N ALA A 105 5.19 3.32 1.32
CA ALA A 105 6.26 4.06 0.68
C ALA A 105 6.01 5.57 0.72
N GLY A 106 4.80 6.02 0.38
CA GLY A 106 4.46 7.44 0.44
C GLY A 106 4.56 8.02 1.86
N HIS A 107 4.11 7.28 2.88
CA HIS A 107 4.22 7.76 4.26
C HIS A 107 5.68 7.80 4.73
N TRP A 108 6.51 6.89 4.23
CA TRP A 108 7.94 6.92 4.53
C TRP A 108 8.56 8.19 3.97
N GLU A 109 8.26 8.52 2.71
CA GLU A 109 8.74 9.72 2.05
C GLU A 109 8.32 10.99 2.80
N GLN A 110 7.03 11.11 3.14
CA GLN A 110 6.52 12.22 3.95
C GLN A 110 7.19 12.33 5.32
N ALA A 111 7.42 11.19 5.98
CA ALA A 111 8.09 11.15 7.27
C ALA A 111 9.55 11.61 7.15
N GLN A 112 10.27 11.19 6.10
CA GLN A 112 11.64 11.66 5.86
C GLN A 112 11.70 13.15 5.53
N ALA A 113 10.80 13.64 4.68
CA ALA A 113 10.73 15.05 4.28
C ALA A 113 10.46 15.98 5.49
N THR A 114 9.68 15.51 6.46
CA THR A 114 9.30 16.30 7.65
C THR A 114 10.14 16.01 8.89
N LYS A 115 11.11 15.08 8.80
CA LYS A 115 11.89 14.55 9.92
C LYS A 115 12.54 15.64 10.79
N ALA A 116 13.04 16.72 10.20
CA ALA A 116 13.68 17.81 10.94
C ALA A 116 12.72 18.48 11.95
N LEU A 117 11.42 18.53 11.64
CA LEU A 117 10.39 19.12 12.49
C LEU A 117 9.60 18.06 13.28
N ARG A 118 9.52 16.84 12.74
CA ARG A 118 8.75 15.71 13.30
C ARG A 118 9.60 14.43 13.35
N PRO A 119 10.62 14.35 14.22
CA PRO A 119 11.60 13.26 14.22
C PRO A 119 11.10 11.96 14.87
N TRP A 120 9.78 11.74 14.92
CA TRP A 120 9.14 10.63 15.63
C TRP A 120 8.17 9.89 14.73
N ALA A 121 8.11 8.56 14.87
CA ALA A 121 7.13 7.70 14.23
C ALA A 121 6.31 6.97 15.29
N THR A 122 4.99 6.89 15.07
CA THR A 122 4.08 6.09 15.91
C THR A 122 3.56 4.91 15.11
N PHE A 123 3.71 3.70 15.64
CA PHE A 123 3.14 2.51 15.03
C PHE A 123 1.62 2.50 15.24
N ARG A 124 0.87 2.45 14.13
CA ARG A 124 -0.59 2.39 14.14
C ARG A 124 -1.06 1.13 13.43
N ALA A 125 -1.76 0.27 14.16
CA ALA A 125 -2.45 -0.88 13.58
C ALA A 125 -3.95 -0.63 13.59
N VAL A 126 -4.65 -1.20 12.60
CA VAL A 126 -6.10 -1.37 12.70
C VAL A 126 -6.34 -2.42 13.78
N ILE A 127 -6.96 -2.02 14.89
CA ILE A 127 -7.27 -2.91 16.02
C ILE A 127 -8.63 -3.54 15.78
N ASP A 128 -8.63 -4.62 15.01
CA ASP A 128 -9.78 -5.49 14.77
C ASP A 128 -9.54 -6.93 15.25
N GLY A 129 -10.55 -7.79 15.13
CA GLY A 129 -10.46 -9.21 15.51
C GLY A 129 -9.48 -10.05 14.68
N ARG A 130 -8.84 -9.46 13.66
CA ARG A 130 -7.81 -10.10 12.85
C ARG A 130 -6.41 -9.62 13.23
N THR A 131 -6.25 -8.60 14.07
CA THR A 131 -4.94 -8.04 14.46
C THR A 131 -4.02 -9.11 15.04
N SER A 132 -2.77 -9.19 14.58
CA SER A 132 -1.81 -10.14 15.18
C SER A 132 -1.41 -9.67 16.58
N PRO A 133 -1.04 -10.59 17.50
CA PRO A 133 -0.52 -10.20 18.82
C PRO A 133 0.69 -9.26 18.73
N GLY A 134 1.52 -9.40 17.69
CA GLY A 134 2.67 -8.52 17.45
C GLY A 134 2.25 -7.09 17.10
N CYS A 135 1.32 -6.91 16.17
CA CYS A 135 0.78 -5.60 15.82
C CYS A 135 0.02 -4.96 16.98
N TYR A 136 -0.73 -5.75 17.74
CA TYR A 136 -1.47 -5.26 18.92
C TYR A 136 -0.52 -4.67 19.96
N ARG A 137 0.56 -5.36 20.31
CA ARG A 137 1.56 -4.88 21.29
C ARG A 137 2.26 -3.60 20.86
N LEU A 138 2.45 -3.40 19.57
CA LEU A 138 3.16 -2.22 19.04
C LEU A 138 2.23 -1.04 18.81
N ASN A 139 0.91 -1.24 18.82
CA ASN A 139 -0.02 -0.15 18.55
C ASN A 139 0.13 0.98 19.57
N GLY A 140 0.39 2.19 19.08
CA GLY A 140 0.64 3.38 19.89
C GLY A 140 2.09 3.55 20.35
N VAL A 141 2.98 2.59 20.09
CA VAL A 141 4.40 2.74 20.40
C VAL A 141 5.00 3.83 19.51
N THR A 142 5.65 4.81 20.13
CA THR A 142 6.33 5.93 19.46
C THR A 142 7.83 5.83 19.65
N MET A 143 8.59 6.00 18.57
CA MET A 143 10.06 5.92 18.57
C MET A 143 10.65 7.03 17.68
N PRO A 144 11.93 7.40 17.86
CA PRO A 144 12.61 8.27 16.91
C PRO A 144 12.57 7.65 15.50
N LEU A 145 12.37 8.47 14.46
CA LEU A 145 12.25 7.99 13.09
C LEU A 145 13.49 7.21 12.61
N ASP A 146 14.67 7.56 13.12
CA ASP A 146 15.96 6.89 12.83
C ASP A 146 16.20 5.62 13.64
N HIS A 147 15.33 5.31 14.59
CA HIS A 147 15.48 4.10 15.36
C HIS A 147 15.35 2.88 14.42
N PRO A 148 16.28 1.92 14.44
CA PRO A 148 16.33 0.84 13.44
C PRO A 148 15.05 -0.01 13.40
N TYR A 149 14.34 -0.11 14.52
CA TYR A 149 13.03 -0.77 14.56
C TYR A 149 11.98 -0.09 13.67
N VAL A 150 12.02 1.23 13.48
CA VAL A 150 11.01 1.92 12.67
C VAL A 150 11.09 1.46 11.22
N ARG A 151 12.29 1.45 10.64
CA ARG A 151 12.49 0.97 9.25
C ARG A 151 12.15 -0.51 9.11
N ALA A 152 12.57 -1.34 10.07
CA ALA A 152 12.33 -2.79 10.02
C ALA A 152 10.85 -3.18 10.18
N ASN A 153 10.01 -2.28 10.72
CA ASN A 153 8.60 -2.54 10.99
C ASN A 153 7.68 -1.54 10.31
N TRP A 154 8.18 -0.84 9.28
CA TRP A 154 7.39 0.06 8.47
C TRP A 154 6.29 -0.70 7.73
N THR A 155 5.17 -0.03 7.45
CA THR A 155 4.02 -0.66 6.81
C THR A 155 4.31 -0.97 5.33
N PRO A 156 3.80 -2.10 4.78
CA PRO A 156 3.12 -3.19 5.46
C PRO A 156 4.13 -4.11 6.16
N ARG A 157 3.94 -4.32 7.48
CA ARG A 157 4.79 -5.24 8.25
C ARG A 157 4.55 -6.70 7.87
N HIS A 158 3.28 -7.09 7.83
CA HIS A 158 2.81 -8.40 7.40
C HIS A 158 1.31 -8.34 7.14
N HIS A 159 0.78 -9.36 6.46
CA HIS A 159 -0.66 -9.62 6.36
C HIS A 159 -1.02 -10.82 7.24
N ASN A 160 -2.28 -10.93 7.68
CA ASN A 160 -2.80 -12.06 8.48
C ASN A 160 -3.72 -12.95 7.65
#